data_AF-A0A453ESE5-F1
#
_entry.id   AF-A0A453ESE5-F1
#
_cell.length_a   1.000
_cell.length_b   1.000
_cell.length_c   1.000
_cell.angle_alpha   90.00
_cell.angle_beta   90.00
_cell.angle_gamma   90.00
#
_symmetry.space_group_name_H-M   'P 1'
#
loop_
_entity.id
_entity.type
_entity.pdbx_description
1 polymer ?
#
loop_
_entity_poly.entity_id
_entity_poly.type
_entity_poly.pdbx_seq_one_letter_code
_entity_poly.pdbx_strand_id
1 'polypeptide(L)'
;MREYYCYKFHTRPNIFNPILHGGRLFQQFAVDTYIKIESSRLDYMWHHQNKIRADLYQGLLDNIQAGEQNGDAVGKRRVLTSSFIGGPRDKLRRYLDAMALVRKYGKPDVFLTMTCNPKSQNKNIFLSLEMLLLR
;
A
#
# COMPACT_ATOMS: atom_id res chain seq x y z
N MET A 1 9.78 -13.17 -5.62
CA MET A 1 10.49 -12.00 -6.21
C MET A 1 10.73 -10.88 -5.19
N ARG A 2 9.70 -10.42 -4.46
CA ARG A 2 9.83 -9.36 -3.44
C ARG A 2 10.87 -9.67 -2.35
N GLU A 3 10.86 -10.88 -1.80
CA GLU A 3 11.79 -11.30 -0.74
C GLU A 3 13.26 -11.26 -1.18
N TYR A 4 13.54 -11.67 -2.42
CA TYR A 4 14.88 -11.61 -3.00
C TYR A 4 15.41 -10.17 -3.09
N TYR A 5 14.59 -9.24 -3.57
CA TYR A 5 14.98 -7.82 -3.63
C TYR A 5 15.07 -7.20 -2.23
N CYS A 6 14.19 -7.58 -1.29
CA CYS A 6 14.27 -7.14 0.10
C CYS A 6 15.60 -7.59 0.75
N TYR A 7 16.01 -8.84 0.50
CA TYR A 7 17.30 -9.36 0.95
C TYR A 7 18.48 -8.56 0.36
N LYS A 8 18.43 -8.23 -0.93
CA LYS A 8 19.47 -7.40 -1.59
C LYS A 8 19.51 -5.96 -1.08
N PHE A 9 18.39 -5.39 -0.66
CA PHE A 9 18.32 -4.03 -0.09
C PHE A 9 18.64 -3.96 1.40
N HIS A 10 18.72 -5.10 2.08
CA HIS A 10 19.04 -5.16 3.49
C HIS A 10 20.49 -4.73 3.75
N THR A 11 20.69 -3.71 4.60
CA THR A 11 22.02 -3.25 4.99
C THR A 11 22.53 -4.08 6.16
N ARG A 12 23.71 -4.69 6.03
CA ARG A 12 24.36 -5.45 7.11
C ARG A 12 25.60 -4.70 7.60
N PRO A 13 25.81 -4.56 8.91
CA PRO A 13 27.09 -4.08 9.41
C PRO A 13 28.18 -5.09 8.97
N ASN A 14 29.35 -4.58 8.57
CA ASN A 14 30.52 -5.33 8.07
C ASN A 14 30.48 -5.91 6.65
N ILE A 15 29.43 -5.66 5.85
CA ILE A 15 29.41 -6.06 4.43
C ILE A 15 29.13 -4.84 3.56
N PHE A 16 30.10 -4.46 2.73
CA PHE A 16 29.89 -3.41 1.74
C PHE A 16 28.95 -3.92 0.65
N ASN A 17 27.80 -3.26 0.48
CA ASN A 17 26.83 -3.59 -0.57
C ASN A 17 26.93 -2.57 -1.72
N PRO A 18 27.57 -2.93 -2.85
CA PRO A 18 27.82 -1.98 -3.94
C PRO A 18 26.54 -1.36 -4.51
N ILE A 19 25.43 -2.10 -4.46
CA ILE A 19 24.13 -1.67 -4.98
C ILE A 19 23.61 -0.48 -4.19
N LEU A 20 23.77 -0.48 -2.86
CA LEU A 20 23.27 0.59 -1.99
C LEU A 20 24.13 1.87 -2.07
N HIS A 21 25.40 1.74 -2.46
CA HIS A 21 26.32 2.86 -2.60
C HIS A 21 26.32 3.48 -4.01
N GLY A 22 25.52 2.96 -4.94
CA GLY A 22 25.46 3.40 -6.34
C GLY A 22 24.75 4.74 -6.60
N GLY A 23 24.32 5.48 -5.58
CA GLY A 23 23.73 6.83 -5.73
C GLY A 23 22.59 6.91 -6.75
N ARG A 24 22.80 7.59 -7.89
CA ARG A 24 21.82 7.68 -8.99
C ARG A 24 21.48 6.31 -9.61
N LEU A 25 22.48 5.44 -9.77
CA LEU A 25 22.27 4.09 -10.29
C LEU A 25 21.41 3.25 -9.33
N PHE A 26 21.57 3.47 -8.03
CA PHE A 26 20.71 2.86 -7.01
C PHE A 26 19.26 3.33 -7.15
N GLN A 27 19.02 4.62 -7.38
CA GLN A 27 17.66 5.14 -7.58
C GLN A 27 16.98 4.52 -8.80
N GLN A 28 17.70 4.42 -9.93
CA GLN A 28 17.19 3.76 -11.13
C GLN A 28 16.88 2.29 -10.86
N PHE A 29 17.81 1.57 -10.23
CA PHE A 29 17.61 0.17 -9.87
C PHE A 29 16.39 -0.01 -8.95
N ALA A 30 16.23 0.85 -7.94
CA ALA A 30 15.08 0.79 -7.03
C ALA A 30 13.75 0.95 -7.77
N VAL A 31 13.65 1.94 -8.66
CA VAL A 31 12.44 2.16 -9.49
C VAL A 31 12.18 0.98 -10.41
N ASP A 32 13.21 0.47 -11.10
CA ASP A 32 13.08 -0.68 -12.00
C ASP A 32 12.64 -1.95 -11.25
N THR A 33 13.19 -2.20 -10.06
CA THR A 33 12.77 -3.33 -9.22
C THR A 33 11.33 -3.20 -8.75
N TYR A 34 10.89 -1.97 -8.41
CA TYR A 34 9.51 -1.70 -8.03
C TYR A 34 8.55 -2.00 -9.19
N ILE A 35 8.85 -1.47 -10.38
CA ILE A 35 8.02 -1.70 -11.57
C ILE A 35 7.95 -3.20 -11.89
N LYS A 36 9.07 -3.93 -11.85
CA LYS A 36 9.08 -5.39 -12.07
C LYS A 36 8.19 -6.14 -11.09
N ILE A 37 8.24 -5.79 -9.80
CA ILE A 37 7.40 -6.42 -8.78
C ILE A 37 5.93 -6.10 -9.03
N GLU A 38 5.60 -4.83 -9.30
CA GLU A 38 4.21 -4.43 -9.55
C GLU A 38 3.65 -5.03 -10.84
N SER A 39 4.43 -5.09 -11.93
CA SER A 39 4.03 -5.79 -13.16
C SER A 39 3.71 -7.25 -12.88
N SER A 40 4.58 -7.96 -12.14
CA SER A 40 4.33 -9.36 -11.76
C SER A 40 3.05 -9.53 -10.92
N ARG A 41 2.76 -8.57 -10.02
CA ARG A 41 1.52 -8.58 -9.23
C ARG A 41 0.28 -8.34 -10.10
N LEU A 42 0.36 -7.39 -11.04
CA LEU A 42 -0.72 -7.10 -11.98
C LEU A 42 -0.99 -8.28 -12.91
N ASP A 43 0.06 -8.94 -13.41
CA ASP A 43 -0.06 -10.14 -14.23
C ASP A 43 -0.75 -11.26 -13.46
N TYR A 44 -0.37 -11.47 -12.19
CA TYR A 44 -1.04 -12.44 -11.33
C TYR A 44 -2.55 -12.16 -11.21
N MET A 45 -2.92 -10.89 -10.97
CA MET A 45 -4.32 -10.47 -10.87
C MET A 45 -5.07 -10.60 -12.20
N TRP A 46 -4.38 -10.42 -13.32
CA TRP A 46 -4.95 -10.61 -14.64
C TRP A 46 -5.28 -12.09 -14.87
N HIS A 47 -4.33 -12.99 -14.63
CA HIS A 47 -4.52 -14.42 -14.88
C HIS A 47 -5.47 -15.10 -13.88
N HIS A 48 -5.53 -14.62 -12.64
CA HIS A 48 -6.35 -15.23 -11.56
C HIS A 48 -7.67 -14.51 -11.30
N GLN A 49 -8.16 -13.74 -12.28
CA GLN A 49 -9.36 -12.92 -12.15
C GLN A 49 -10.62 -13.72 -11.77
N ASN A 50 -10.72 -14.99 -12.17
CA ASN A 50 -11.86 -15.85 -11.81
C ASN A 50 -11.94 -16.14 -10.31
N LYS A 51 -10.79 -16.39 -9.66
CA LYS A 51 -10.73 -16.61 -8.21
C LYS A 51 -11.08 -15.33 -7.45
N ILE A 52 -10.49 -14.21 -7.87
CA ILE A 52 -10.76 -12.88 -7.30
C ILE A 52 -12.26 -12.51 -7.40
N ARG A 53 -12.91 -12.86 -8.51
CA ARG A 53 -14.34 -12.66 -8.68
C ARG A 53 -15.16 -13.56 -7.76
N ALA A 54 -14.80 -14.84 -7.61
CA ALA A 54 -15.47 -15.75 -6.69
C ALA A 54 -15.39 -15.24 -5.24
N ASP A 55 -14.22 -14.82 -4.78
CA ASP A 55 -14.03 -14.24 -3.44
C ASP A 55 -14.87 -12.97 -3.25
N LEU A 56 -14.96 -12.12 -4.30
CA LEU A 56 -15.80 -10.93 -4.27
C LEU A 56 -17.29 -11.27 -4.16
N TYR A 57 -17.76 -12.26 -4.91
CA TYR A 57 -19.16 -12.69 -4.87
C TYR A 57 -19.49 -13.34 -3.52
N GLN A 58 -18.60 -14.16 -2.95
CA GLN A 58 -18.76 -14.69 -1.60
C GLN A 58 -18.86 -13.58 -0.57
N GLY A 59 -17.91 -12.62 -0.58
CA GLY A 59 -17.98 -11.47 0.31
C GLY A 59 -19.24 -10.62 0.11
N LEU A 60 -19.73 -10.46 -1.12
CA LEU A 60 -21.01 -9.78 -1.39
C LEU A 60 -22.20 -10.54 -0.78
N LEU A 61 -22.26 -11.86 -0.96
CA LEU A 61 -23.33 -12.70 -0.40
C LEU A 61 -23.33 -12.63 1.13
N ASP A 62 -22.16 -12.66 1.76
CA ASP A 62 -22.03 -12.54 3.23
C ASP A 62 -22.50 -11.16 3.73
N ASN A 63 -22.21 -10.08 2.99
CA ASN A 63 -22.67 -8.73 3.33
C ASN A 63 -24.17 -8.52 3.08
N ILE A 64 -24.73 -9.16 2.05
CA ILE A 64 -26.18 -9.17 1.80
C ILE A 64 -26.90 -9.92 2.92
N GLN A 65 -26.35 -11.04 3.40
CA GLN A 65 -26.87 -11.75 4.57
C GLN A 65 -26.77 -10.89 5.85
N ALA A 66 -25.78 -9.99 5.94
CA ALA A 66 -25.65 -9.01 7.02
C ALA A 66 -26.57 -7.77 6.90
N GLY A 67 -27.42 -7.71 5.86
CA GLY A 67 -28.48 -6.69 5.73
C GLY A 67 -28.17 -5.48 4.84
N GLU A 68 -27.03 -5.45 4.14
CA GLU A 68 -26.73 -4.36 3.19
C GLU A 68 -27.32 -4.66 1.79
N GLN A 69 -28.52 -4.13 1.55
CA GLN A 69 -29.21 -4.21 0.26
C GLN A 69 -28.80 -3.06 -0.67
N ASN A 70 -27.71 -3.21 -1.44
CA ASN A 70 -27.50 -2.39 -2.65
C ASN A 70 -26.63 -3.16 -3.65
N GLY A 71 -27.28 -3.80 -4.63
CA GLY A 71 -26.66 -4.67 -5.65
C GLY A 71 -26.38 -4.00 -7.00
N ASP A 72 -26.56 -2.69 -7.14
CA ASP A 72 -26.53 -2.02 -8.45
C ASP A 72 -25.15 -1.44 -8.79
N ALA A 73 -24.23 -2.31 -9.23
CA ALA A 73 -23.12 -1.94 -10.14
C ALA A 73 -22.39 -3.18 -10.69
N VAL A 74 -23.13 -4.21 -11.14
CA VAL A 74 -22.55 -5.40 -11.78
C VAL A 74 -22.15 -5.06 -13.22
N GLY A 75 -21.02 -4.37 -13.39
CA GLY A 75 -20.61 -3.88 -14.71
C GLY A 75 -19.12 -3.65 -14.94
N LYS A 76 -18.20 -4.09 -14.07
CA LYS A 76 -16.75 -3.83 -14.26
C LYS A 76 -16.00 -5.02 -14.86
N ARG A 77 -15.63 -4.87 -16.13
CA ARG A 77 -14.72 -5.72 -16.91
C ARG A 77 -13.30 -5.59 -16.30
N ARG A 78 -12.90 -6.61 -15.53
CA ARG A 78 -11.73 -6.70 -14.62
C ARG A 78 -11.83 -5.88 -13.33
N VAL A 79 -11.67 -6.61 -12.23
CA VAL A 79 -11.69 -6.09 -10.87
C VAL A 79 -10.26 -6.08 -10.35
N LEU A 80 -9.81 -4.92 -9.86
CA LEU A 80 -8.59 -4.86 -9.05
C LEU A 80 -8.97 -5.19 -7.61
N THR A 81 -8.21 -6.06 -6.96
CA THR A 81 -8.37 -6.38 -5.53
C THR A 81 -7.97 -5.18 -4.66
N SER A 82 -8.46 -5.14 -3.42
CA SER A 82 -8.03 -4.12 -2.43
C SER A 82 -6.54 -4.23 -2.06
N SER A 83 -5.88 -5.33 -2.42
CA SER A 83 -4.44 -5.52 -2.24
C SER A 83 -3.58 -4.63 -3.16
N PHE A 84 -4.17 -4.00 -4.18
CA PHE A 84 -3.49 -3.04 -5.04
C PHE A 84 -3.46 -1.66 -4.37
N ILE A 85 -2.28 -1.27 -3.89
CA ILE A 85 -2.07 -0.03 -3.14
C ILE A 85 -2.31 1.18 -4.05
N GLY A 86 -3.11 2.13 -3.57
CA GLY A 86 -3.45 3.35 -4.32
C GLY A 86 -4.62 3.19 -5.30
N GLY A 87 -5.16 1.97 -5.45
CA GLY A 87 -6.40 1.75 -6.19
C GLY A 87 -7.64 2.32 -5.47
N PRO A 88 -8.76 2.53 -6.18
CA PRO A 88 -9.98 3.09 -5.59
C PRO A 88 -10.53 2.23 -4.44
N ARG A 89 -10.39 0.89 -4.52
CA ARG A 89 -10.80 -0.03 -3.46
C ARG A 89 -9.90 0.00 -2.23
N ASP A 90 -8.58 0.13 -2.39
CA ASP A 90 -7.63 0.28 -1.28
C ASP A 90 -7.88 1.59 -0.52
N LYS A 91 -8.09 2.69 -1.25
CA LYS A 91 -8.43 4.00 -0.65
C LYS A 91 -9.73 3.93 0.16
N LEU A 92 -10.78 3.33 -0.42
CA LEU A 92 -12.06 3.15 0.27
C LEU A 92 -11.91 2.29 1.53
N ARG A 93 -11.16 1.18 1.45
CA ARG A 93 -10.91 0.31 2.61
C ARG A 93 -10.19 1.05 3.73
N ARG A 94 -9.13 1.81 3.43
CA ARG A 94 -8.39 2.60 4.43
C ARG A 94 -9.26 3.69 5.04
N TYR A 95 -10.12 4.32 4.24
CA TYR A 95 -11.08 5.29 4.73
C TYR A 95 -12.08 4.66 5.70
N LEU A 96 -12.69 3.53 5.33
CA LEU A 96 -13.64 2.82 6.19
C LEU A 96 -12.99 2.34 7.49
N ASP A 97 -11.75 1.85 7.44
CA ASP A 97 -10.98 1.45 8.62
C ASP A 97 -10.69 2.66 9.53
N ALA A 98 -10.28 3.79 8.96
CA ALA A 98 -10.12 5.04 9.70
C ALA A 98 -11.45 5.50 10.33
N MET A 99 -12.57 5.41 9.62
CA MET A 99 -13.90 5.73 10.16
C MET A 99 -14.31 4.77 11.29
N ALA A 100 -13.98 3.49 11.20
CA ALA A 100 -14.22 2.51 12.26
C ALA A 100 -13.43 2.84 13.53
N LEU A 101 -12.17 3.27 13.37
CA LEU A 101 -11.34 3.76 14.47
C LEU A 101 -11.93 5.04 15.09
N VAL A 102 -12.36 6.01 14.28
CA VAL A 102 -13.01 7.24 14.77
C VAL A 102 -14.31 6.92 15.49
N ARG A 103 -15.11 5.96 15.00
CA ARG A 103 -16.34 5.53 15.68
C ARG A 103 -16.06 4.92 17.05
N LYS A 104 -14.94 4.21 17.21
CA LYS A 104 -14.57 3.53 18.47
C LYS A 104 -13.87 4.46 19.47
N TYR A 105 -12.96 5.32 19.00
CA TYR A 105 -12.07 6.11 19.86
C TYR A 105 -12.36 7.62 19.81
N GLY A 106 -13.32 8.06 19.00
CA GLY A 106 -13.62 9.47 18.80
C GLY A 106 -12.72 10.13 17.74
N LYS A 107 -12.99 11.42 17.49
CA LYS A 107 -12.22 12.21 16.53
C LYS A 107 -10.77 12.38 17.04
N PRO A 108 -9.73 12.11 16.23
CA PRO A 108 -8.37 12.42 16.63
C PRO A 108 -8.18 13.93 16.71
N ASP A 109 -7.67 14.40 17.85
CA ASP A 109 -7.31 15.81 18.05
C ASP A 109 -5.92 16.14 17.50
N VAL A 110 -5.10 15.13 17.21
CA VAL A 110 -3.72 15.28 16.75
C VAL A 110 -3.53 14.57 15.42
N PHE A 111 -3.04 15.30 14.42
CA PHE A 111 -2.60 14.75 13.14
C PHE A 111 -1.07 14.79 13.08
N LEU A 112 -0.44 13.62 13.05
CA LEU A 112 1.00 13.49 12.85
C LEU A 112 1.27 13.10 11.40
N THR A 113 1.95 13.97 10.64
CA THR A 113 2.42 13.63 9.29
C THR A 113 3.93 13.42 9.33
N MET A 114 4.38 12.19 9.03
CA MET A 114 5.81 11.88 8.92
C MET A 114 6.25 11.99 7.46
N THR A 115 6.99 13.03 7.12
CA THR A 115 7.59 13.21 5.79
C THR A 115 9.08 12.85 5.83
N CYS A 116 9.45 11.74 5.21
CA CYS A 116 10.87 11.40 5.01
C CYS A 116 11.39 12.13 3.76
N ASN A 117 12.21 13.17 3.93
CA ASN A 117 12.90 13.84 2.83
C ASN A 117 14.17 13.05 2.43
N PRO A 118 14.26 12.48 1.21
CA PRO A 118 15.40 11.68 0.78
C PRO A 118 16.69 12.49 0.52
N LYS A 119 16.64 13.83 0.54
CA LYS A 119 17.83 14.69 0.42
C LYS A 119 18.65 14.79 1.73
N SER A 120 18.08 14.38 2.86
CA SER A 120 18.74 14.47 4.16
C SER A 120 19.68 13.27 4.34
N GLN A 121 20.99 13.52 4.32
CA GLN A 121 22.04 12.48 4.39
C GLN A 121 22.22 11.83 5.78
N ASN A 122 21.42 12.20 6.78
CA ASN A 122 21.50 11.65 8.12
C ASN A 122 20.50 10.50 8.28
N LYS A 123 21.01 9.29 8.51
CA LYS A 123 20.26 8.06 8.82
C LYS A 123 19.51 8.07 10.16
N ASN A 124 19.26 9.25 10.74
CA ASN A 124 18.31 9.40 11.82
C ASN A 124 17.10 10.12 11.23
N ILE A 125 15.96 9.43 11.27
CA ILE A 125 14.63 9.91 10.96
C ILE A 125 14.48 11.28 11.63
N PHE A 126 14.73 12.36 10.89
CA PHE A 126 14.52 13.71 11.35
C PHE A 126 13.01 13.91 11.28
N LEU A 127 12.33 13.44 12.33
CA LEU A 127 10.97 13.78 12.71
C LEU A 127 10.93 15.30 12.92
N SER A 128 10.88 16.07 11.84
CA SER A 128 10.46 17.46 11.95
C SER A 128 8.96 17.42 12.25
N LEU A 129 8.64 17.33 13.54
CA LEU A 129 7.32 17.54 14.11
C LEU A 129 6.96 19.02 13.89
N GLU A 130 6.55 19.39 12.68
CA GLU A 130 5.64 20.53 12.56
C GLU A 130 4.25 20.03 12.96
N MET A 131 3.98 20.13 14.25
CA MET A 131 2.66 19.96 14.82
C MET A 131 1.84 21.20 14.40
N LEU A 132 1.35 21.22 13.16
CA LEU A 132 0.40 22.24 12.72
C LEU A 132 -0.95 21.92 13.38
N LEU A 133 -1.08 22.38 14.61
CA LEU A 133 -2.30 22.33 15.40
C LEU A 133 -3.28 23.31 14.75
N LEU A 134 -4.09 22.83 13.79
CA LEU A 134 -5.26 23.55 13.30
C LEU A 134 -6.29 23.62 14.43
N ARG A 135 -6.13 24.60 15.31
CA ARG A 135 -7.26 25.30 15.92
C ARG A 135 -7.72 26.40 14.99
#